data_AF-A0AAV2PM31-F1
#
_entry.id   AF-A0AAV2PM31-F1
#
_cell.length_a   1.000
_cell.length_b   1.000
_cell.length_c   1.000
_cell.angle_alpha   90.00
_cell.angle_beta   90.00
_cell.angle_gamma   90.00
#
_symmetry.space_group_name_H-M   'P 1'
#
loop_
_entity.id
_entity.type
_entity.pdbx_description
1 polymer ?
#
loop_
_entity_poly.entity_id
_entity_poly.type
_entity_poly.pdbx_seq_one_letter_code
_entity_poly.pdbx_strand_id
1 'polypeptide(L)'
;MVPNDTEEKSIRIDSFWSRIFEMRDDEGRKRFPQLAALVKSILTLSHGNAGPEQGFSINKALIDSHGTSLSEDMIIALRRVKHRILQVGGILNFPITRPLLESVKSSRSRYVQELKAKEVRSKRKRDNQEKSELLKVESEIKNLETGIEVAEKAISDGSSRLERHLAKTPLDPVKLQADNALIQMEVQ
;
A
#
# COMPACT_ATOMS: atom_id res chain seq x y z
N MET A 1 17.61 -44.15 -45.40
CA MET A 1 16.19 -44.54 -45.38
C MET A 1 15.45 -43.36 -44.77
N VAL A 2 14.71 -42.63 -45.61
CA VAL A 2 14.03 -41.37 -45.23
C VAL A 2 12.82 -41.75 -44.36
N PRO A 3 12.60 -41.10 -43.20
CA PRO A 3 11.42 -41.37 -42.39
C PRO A 3 10.16 -40.91 -43.14
N ASN A 4 9.16 -41.79 -43.24
CA ASN A 4 7.84 -41.49 -43.82
C ASN A 4 7.11 -40.43 -42.98
N ASP A 5 6.67 -39.34 -43.62
CA ASP A 5 5.94 -38.20 -43.03
C ASP A 5 4.46 -38.49 -42.66
N THR A 6 4.05 -39.76 -42.56
CA THR A 6 2.61 -40.13 -42.52
C THR A 6 2.13 -40.75 -41.20
N GLU A 7 2.95 -40.76 -40.13
CA GLU A 7 2.57 -41.28 -38.79
C GLU A 7 2.65 -40.23 -37.66
N GLU A 8 2.75 -38.94 -37.98
CA GLU A 8 2.91 -37.86 -36.99
C GLU A 8 1.60 -37.32 -36.39
N LYS A 9 0.49 -38.06 -36.50
CA LYS A 9 -0.77 -37.67 -35.87
C LYS A 9 -0.99 -38.48 -34.58
N SER A 10 -0.75 -37.81 -33.46
CA SER A 10 -1.13 -38.18 -32.08
C SER A 10 -0.07 -38.88 -31.22
N ILE A 11 1.18 -38.41 -31.25
CA ILE A 11 2.12 -38.71 -30.15
C ILE A 11 1.94 -37.64 -29.07
N ARG A 12 1.78 -38.05 -27.80
CA ARG A 12 1.73 -37.09 -26.70
C ARG A 12 3.03 -36.29 -26.65
N ILE A 13 2.93 -34.99 -26.38
CA ILE A 13 4.07 -34.07 -26.43
C ILE A 13 5.20 -34.49 -25.47
N ASP A 14 4.87 -35.10 -24.33
CA ASP A 14 5.84 -35.64 -23.36
C ASP A 14 6.59 -36.85 -23.92
N SER A 15 5.90 -37.76 -24.61
CA SER A 15 6.50 -38.93 -25.27
C SER A 15 7.42 -38.51 -26.42
N PHE A 16 7.01 -37.51 -27.20
CA PHE A 16 7.82 -36.94 -28.27
C PHE A 16 9.13 -36.36 -27.73
N TRP A 17 9.06 -35.46 -26.76
CA TRP A 17 10.25 -34.81 -26.20
C TRP A 17 11.15 -35.78 -25.41
N SER A 18 10.57 -36.79 -24.74
CA SER A 18 11.35 -37.84 -24.07
C SER A 18 12.23 -38.60 -25.06
N ARG A 19 11.69 -38.97 -26.22
CA ARG A 19 12.46 -39.61 -27.30
C ARG A 19 13.60 -38.73 -27.80
N ILE A 20 13.37 -37.43 -27.95
CA ILE A 20 14.40 -36.47 -28.38
C ILE A 20 15.50 -36.32 -27.32
N PHE A 21 15.16 -36.30 -26.03
CA PHE A 21 16.12 -36.15 -24.92
C PHE A 21 16.98 -37.40 -24.68
N GLU A 22 16.49 -38.56 -25.08
CA GLU A 22 17.17 -39.85 -24.94
C GLU A 22 18.07 -40.18 -26.15
N MET A 23 17.98 -39.43 -27.26
CA MET A 23 18.87 -39.63 -28.40
C MET A 23 20.33 -39.45 -28.01
N ARG A 24 21.14 -40.43 -28.40
CA ARG A 24 22.59 -40.42 -28.21
C ARG A 24 23.33 -40.15 -29.51
N ASP A 25 24.49 -39.52 -29.42
CA ASP A 25 25.46 -39.44 -30.53
C ASP A 25 26.19 -40.79 -30.68
N ASP A 26 27.02 -40.90 -31.72
CA ASP A 26 27.81 -42.10 -32.00
C ASP A 26 28.82 -42.42 -30.88
N GLU A 27 29.07 -41.46 -29.99
CA GLU A 27 29.92 -41.54 -28.80
C GLU A 27 29.12 -41.84 -27.51
N GLY A 28 27.81 -42.11 -27.62
CA GLY A 28 26.94 -42.48 -26.51
C GLY A 28 26.54 -41.32 -25.57
N ARG A 29 26.90 -40.07 -25.88
CA ARG A 29 26.49 -38.87 -25.13
C ARG A 29 25.13 -38.39 -25.61
N LYS A 30 24.44 -37.60 -24.78
CA LYS A 30 23.17 -36.98 -25.20
C LYS A 30 23.41 -36.08 -26.40
N ARG A 31 22.67 -36.32 -27.49
CA ARG A 31 22.83 -35.60 -28.75
C ARG A 31 22.51 -34.10 -28.63
N PHE A 32 21.55 -33.75 -27.76
CA PHE A 32 21.12 -32.37 -27.55
C PHE A 32 20.97 -32.02 -26.05
N PRO A 33 22.08 -31.84 -25.31
CA PRO A 33 22.03 -31.63 -23.87
C PRO A 33 21.39 -30.29 -23.48
N GLN A 34 21.65 -29.24 -24.26
CA GLN A 34 21.13 -27.89 -24.01
C GLN A 34 19.65 -27.76 -24.41
N LEU A 35 19.23 -28.43 -25.48
CA LEU A 35 17.83 -28.45 -25.93
C LEU A 35 16.90 -29.01 -24.86
N ALA A 36 17.33 -30.05 -24.14
CA ALA A 36 16.56 -30.63 -23.05
C ALA A 36 16.29 -29.64 -21.92
N ALA A 37 17.28 -28.83 -21.54
CA ALA A 37 17.11 -27.81 -20.52
C ALA A 37 16.18 -26.67 -21.01
N LEU A 38 16.36 -26.24 -22.26
CA LEU A 38 15.57 -25.17 -22.87
C LEU A 38 14.10 -25.54 -23.00
N VAL A 39 13.80 -26.70 -23.60
CA VAL A 39 12.44 -27.17 -23.82
C VAL A 39 11.74 -27.43 -22.49
N LYS A 40 12.40 -28.06 -21.52
CA LYS A 40 11.82 -28.24 -20.18
C LYS A 40 11.49 -26.90 -19.53
N SER A 41 12.37 -25.90 -19.65
CA SER A 41 12.11 -24.56 -19.11
C SER A 41 10.91 -23.90 -19.80
N ILE A 42 10.82 -23.95 -21.13
CA ILE A 42 9.69 -23.40 -21.89
C ILE A 42 8.38 -24.12 -21.54
N LEU A 43 8.39 -25.44 -21.41
CA LEU A 43 7.20 -26.22 -21.04
C LEU A 43 6.77 -26.02 -19.58
N THR A 44 7.67 -25.52 -18.72
CA THR A 44 7.30 -25.08 -17.35
C THR A 44 6.78 -23.65 -17.29
N LEU A 45 6.92 -22.86 -18.36
CA LEU A 45 6.26 -21.56 -18.46
C LEU A 45 4.77 -21.82 -18.67
N SER A 46 3.97 -21.58 -17.62
CA SER A 46 2.52 -21.67 -17.66
C SER A 46 1.98 -20.89 -18.87
N HIS A 47 1.38 -21.61 -19.82
CA HIS A 47 0.72 -21.01 -20.98
C HIS A 47 -0.65 -20.44 -20.55
N GLY A 48 -0.63 -19.33 -19.80
CA GLY A 48 -1.82 -18.63 -19.32
C GLY A 48 -1.77 -18.22 -17.84
N ASN A 49 -2.76 -17.44 -17.41
CA ASN A 49 -2.97 -17.00 -16.02
C ASN A 49 -3.31 -18.14 -15.04
N ALA A 50 -3.09 -19.40 -15.40
CA ALA A 50 -3.44 -20.58 -14.60
C ALA A 50 -2.75 -20.59 -13.21
N GLY A 51 -1.50 -20.11 -13.10
CA GLY A 51 -0.82 -19.96 -11.81
C GLY A 51 -1.51 -18.94 -10.89
N PRO A 52 -1.73 -17.69 -11.34
CA PRO A 52 -2.55 -16.71 -10.63
C PRO A 52 -3.96 -17.19 -10.31
N GLU A 53 -4.67 -17.83 -11.24
CA GLU A 53 -6.04 -18.34 -11.06
C GLU A 53 -6.13 -19.48 -10.04
N GLN A 54 -5.17 -20.42 -10.06
CA GLN A 54 -5.02 -21.42 -9.01
C GLN A 54 -4.76 -20.74 -7.65
N GLY A 55 -3.93 -19.69 -7.65
CA GLY A 55 -3.72 -18.84 -6.49
C GLY A 55 -5.02 -18.19 -6.00
N PHE A 56 -5.83 -17.60 -6.87
CA PHE A 56 -7.09 -16.98 -6.47
C PHE A 56 -8.10 -18.00 -5.95
N SER A 57 -8.20 -19.18 -6.56
CA SER A 57 -9.08 -20.26 -6.10
C SER A 57 -8.68 -20.77 -4.70
N ILE A 58 -7.38 -20.96 -4.45
CA ILE A 58 -6.88 -21.35 -3.12
C ILE A 58 -7.15 -20.26 -2.08
N ASN A 59 -6.97 -18.98 -2.44
CA ASN A 59 -7.28 -17.87 -1.54
C ASN A 59 -8.77 -17.79 -1.23
N LYS A 60 -9.62 -17.97 -2.25
CA LYS A 60 -11.07 -18.01 -2.09
C LYS A 60 -11.48 -19.14 -1.14
N ALA A 61 -10.95 -20.34 -1.32
CA ALA A 61 -11.22 -21.46 -0.42
C ALA A 61 -10.78 -21.21 1.04
N LEU A 62 -9.67 -20.48 1.25
CA LEU A 62 -9.23 -20.07 2.59
C LEU A 62 -10.16 -19.02 3.21
N ILE A 63 -10.61 -18.05 2.43
CA ILE A 63 -11.54 -17.01 2.88
C ILE A 63 -12.93 -17.62 3.17
N ASP A 64 -13.40 -18.53 2.34
CA ASP A 64 -14.69 -19.21 2.52
C ASP A 64 -14.69 -20.09 3.78
N SER A 65 -13.54 -20.68 4.15
CA SER A 65 -13.41 -21.56 5.31
C SER A 65 -13.11 -20.83 6.63
N HIS A 66 -12.33 -19.75 6.60
CA HIS A 66 -11.88 -19.04 7.80
C HIS A 66 -12.53 -17.65 7.98
N GLY A 67 -13.29 -17.18 7.00
CA GLY A 67 -13.94 -15.87 6.99
C GLY A 67 -13.08 -14.75 6.38
N THR A 68 -13.72 -13.61 6.10
CA THR A 68 -13.09 -12.43 5.49
C THR A 68 -12.24 -11.59 6.46
N SER A 69 -12.25 -11.90 7.76
CA SER A 69 -11.45 -11.22 8.78
C SER A 69 -9.97 -11.62 8.78
N LEU A 70 -9.58 -12.54 7.90
CA LEU A 70 -8.21 -13.04 7.78
C LEU A 70 -7.29 -11.96 7.19
N SER A 71 -6.17 -11.68 7.86
CA SER A 71 -5.17 -10.77 7.32
C SER A 71 -4.43 -11.41 6.13
N GLU A 72 -3.93 -10.58 5.22
CA GLU A 72 -3.14 -11.04 4.07
C GLU A 72 -1.92 -11.87 4.50
N ASP A 73 -1.21 -11.41 5.54
CA ASP A 73 -0.08 -12.13 6.13
C ASP A 73 -0.48 -13.55 6.60
N MET A 74 -1.69 -13.70 7.14
CA MET A 74 -2.19 -14.99 7.59
C MET A 74 -2.56 -15.90 6.41
N ILE A 75 -3.13 -15.35 5.33
CA ILE A 75 -3.38 -16.10 4.08
C ILE A 75 -2.06 -16.63 3.51
N ILE A 76 -1.02 -15.79 3.45
CA ILE A 76 0.30 -16.18 2.97
C ILE A 76 0.90 -17.28 3.86
N ALA A 77 0.80 -17.13 5.18
CA ALA A 77 1.31 -18.11 6.14
C ALA A 77 0.62 -19.48 5.97
N LEU A 78 -0.72 -19.52 5.90
CA LEU A 78 -1.47 -20.76 5.70
C LEU A 78 -1.14 -21.44 4.38
N ARG A 79 -1.00 -20.65 3.31
CA ARG A 79 -0.59 -21.16 2.00
C ARG A 79 0.79 -21.81 2.05
N ARG A 80 1.77 -21.17 2.71
CA ARG A 80 3.13 -21.71 2.87
C ARG A 80 3.12 -23.03 3.62
N VAL A 81 2.36 -23.12 4.71
CA VAL A 81 2.22 -24.36 5.50
C VAL A 81 1.59 -25.46 4.65
N LYS A 82 0.45 -25.19 3.99
CA LYS A 82 -0.23 -26.15 3.11
C LYS A 82 0.69 -26.64 1.99
N HIS A 83 1.37 -25.72 1.31
CA HIS A 83 2.28 -26.06 0.22
C HIS A 83 3.42 -26.96 0.70
N ARG A 84 4.03 -26.65 1.85
CA ARG A 84 5.09 -27.48 2.41
C ARG A 84 4.61 -28.88 2.80
N ILE A 85 3.42 -29.00 3.39
CA ILE A 85 2.83 -30.31 3.73
C ILE A 85 2.61 -31.14 2.46
N LEU A 86 2.09 -30.53 1.39
CA LEU A 86 1.88 -31.20 0.11
C LEU A 86 3.19 -31.65 -0.53
N GLN A 87 4.24 -30.82 -0.49
CA GLN A 87 5.57 -31.18 -1.00
C GLN A 87 6.16 -32.41 -0.30
N VAL A 88 5.91 -32.57 1.00
CA VAL A 88 6.44 -33.68 1.80
C VAL A 88 5.57 -34.95 1.65
N GLY A 89 4.48 -34.89 0.89
CA GLY A 89 3.59 -36.03 0.66
C GLY A 89 2.57 -36.24 1.79
N GLY A 90 2.20 -35.17 2.50
CA GLY A 90 1.14 -35.19 3.51
C GLY A 90 1.64 -34.98 4.94
N ILE A 91 0.69 -34.82 5.86
CA ILE A 91 0.97 -34.46 7.26
C ILE A 91 1.69 -35.58 8.02
N LEU A 92 1.40 -36.84 7.71
CA LEU A 92 2.02 -38.00 8.35
C LEU A 92 3.51 -38.13 8.04
N ASN A 93 3.93 -37.63 6.87
CA ASN A 93 5.31 -37.64 6.43
C ASN A 93 6.08 -36.40 6.87
N PHE A 94 5.42 -35.43 7.52
CA PHE A 94 6.03 -34.17 7.88
C PHE A 94 6.95 -34.32 9.11
N PRO A 95 8.27 -34.07 8.98
CA PRO A 95 9.19 -34.24 10.09
C PRO A 95 9.00 -33.13 11.13
N ILE A 96 8.72 -33.51 12.38
CA ILE A 96 8.66 -32.57 13.51
C ILE A 96 10.10 -32.28 13.94
N THR A 97 10.59 -31.09 13.61
CA THR A 97 11.95 -30.66 13.92
C THR A 97 12.01 -29.89 15.26
N ARG A 98 13.16 -29.91 15.94
CA ARG A 98 13.35 -29.12 17.18
C ARG A 98 13.05 -27.62 17.02
N PRO A 99 13.49 -26.94 15.94
CA PRO A 99 13.16 -25.54 15.72
C PRO A 99 11.65 -25.27 15.62
N LEU A 100 10.87 -26.21 15.08
CA LEU A 100 9.41 -26.08 15.04
C LEU A 100 8.80 -26.10 16.44
N LEU A 101 9.26 -27.02 17.29
CA LEU A 101 8.82 -27.12 18.69
C LEU A 101 9.18 -25.86 19.49
N GLU A 102 10.40 -25.34 19.32
CA GLU A 102 10.83 -24.08 19.93
C GLU A 102 10.02 -22.88 19.44
N SER A 103 9.73 -22.83 18.13
CA SER A 103 8.88 -21.80 17.54
C SER A 103 7.48 -21.79 18.18
N VAL A 104 6.86 -22.97 18.33
CA VAL A 104 5.55 -23.11 19.00
C VAL A 104 5.65 -22.70 20.48
N LYS A 105 6.68 -23.13 21.21
CA LYS A 105 6.89 -22.76 22.61
C LYS A 105 7.03 -21.24 22.79
N SER A 106 7.70 -20.57 21.86
CA SER A 106 7.89 -19.11 21.90
C SER A 106 6.70 -18.29 21.36
N SER A 107 5.71 -18.94 20.73
CA SER A 107 4.60 -18.27 20.03
C SER A 107 3.83 -17.31 20.93
N ARG A 108 3.50 -17.73 22.16
CA ARG A 108 2.77 -16.88 23.11
C ARG A 108 3.59 -15.66 23.52
N SER A 109 4.89 -15.82 23.74
CA SER A 109 5.79 -14.70 24.05
C SER A 109 5.84 -13.70 22.90
N ARG A 110 5.97 -14.19 21.65
CA ARG A 110 5.98 -13.34 20.45
C ARG A 110 4.67 -12.58 20.30
N TYR A 111 3.54 -13.23 20.50
CA TYR A 111 2.22 -12.60 20.46
C TYR A 111 2.08 -11.48 21.51
N VAL A 112 2.51 -11.71 22.74
CA VAL A 112 2.46 -10.69 23.80
C VAL A 112 3.37 -9.51 23.47
N GLN A 113 4.56 -9.75 22.92
CA GLN A 113 5.47 -8.69 22.46
C GLN A 113 4.84 -7.87 21.32
N GLU A 114 4.18 -8.52 20.37
CA GLU A 114 3.49 -7.86 19.26
C GLU A 114 2.32 -6.99 19.74
N LEU A 115 1.52 -7.46 20.70
CA LEU A 115 0.46 -6.66 21.33
C LEU A 115 1.02 -5.39 21.97
N LYS A 116 2.10 -5.51 22.76
CA LYS A 116 2.78 -4.37 23.38
C LYS A 116 3.32 -3.40 22.32
N ALA A 117 3.94 -3.92 21.26
CA ALA A 117 4.44 -3.09 20.17
C ALA A 117 3.32 -2.35 19.45
N LYS A 118 2.16 -3.00 19.25
CA LYS A 118 0.97 -2.39 18.65
C LYS A 118 0.40 -1.26 19.50
N GLU A 119 0.36 -1.44 20.82
CA GLU A 119 -0.07 -0.41 21.77
C GLU A 119 0.88 0.80 21.78
N VAL A 120 2.19 0.57 21.83
CA VAL A 120 3.18 1.65 21.75
C VAL A 120 3.08 2.39 20.43
N ARG A 121 2.90 1.67 19.31
CA ARG A 121 2.73 2.27 17.98
C ARG A 121 1.45 3.09 17.88
N SER A 122 0.34 2.64 18.47
CA SER A 122 -0.92 3.38 18.46
C SER A 122 -0.84 4.64 19.34
N LYS A 123 -0.18 4.57 20.50
CA LYS A 123 0.09 5.74 21.35
C LYS A 123 0.95 6.76 20.61
N ARG A 124 2.09 6.35 20.04
CA ARG A 124 2.97 7.23 19.25
C ARG A 124 2.26 7.90 18.08
N LYS A 125 1.37 7.19 17.39
CA LYS A 125 0.56 7.77 16.30
C LYS A 125 -0.37 8.87 16.80
N ARG A 126 -1.04 8.66 17.93
CA ARG A 126 -1.91 9.66 18.55
C ARG A 126 -1.12 10.88 18.99
N ASP A 127 -0.02 10.68 19.71
CA ASP A 127 0.85 11.77 20.18
C ASP A 127 1.39 12.59 19.00
N ASN A 128 1.78 11.93 17.91
CA ASN A 128 2.30 12.61 16.72
C ASN A 128 1.20 13.35 15.94
N GLN A 129 -0.03 12.82 15.93
CA GLN A 129 -1.18 13.49 15.33
C GLN A 129 -1.55 14.73 16.15
N GLU A 130 -1.64 14.62 17.47
CA GLU A 130 -1.92 15.74 18.37
C GLU A 130 -0.86 16.85 18.23
N LYS A 131 0.43 16.47 18.22
CA LYS A 131 1.52 17.42 17.96
C LYS A 131 1.40 18.10 16.60
N SER A 132 1.00 17.36 15.56
CA SER A 132 0.80 17.93 14.23
C SER A 132 -0.36 18.93 14.19
N GLU A 133 -1.45 18.67 14.90
CA GLU A 133 -2.57 19.62 14.98
C GLU A 133 -2.20 20.86 15.80
N LEU A 134 -1.50 20.69 16.92
CA LEU A 134 -1.00 21.81 17.72
C LEU A 134 -0.08 22.74 16.91
N LEU A 135 0.80 22.18 16.08
CA LEU A 135 1.66 22.98 15.20
C LEU A 135 0.89 23.77 14.15
N LYS A 136 -0.21 23.22 13.61
CA LYS A 136 -1.08 23.96 12.68
C LYS A 136 -1.76 25.13 13.39
N VAL A 137 -2.36 24.88 14.55
CA VAL A 137 -3.02 25.92 15.35
C VAL A 137 -2.02 27.01 15.73
N GLU A 138 -0.80 26.66 16.14
CA GLU A 138 0.24 27.65 16.46
C GLU A 138 0.61 28.51 15.23
N SER A 139 0.69 27.90 14.03
CA SER A 139 0.93 28.65 12.80
C SER A 139 -0.21 29.58 12.43
N GLU A 140 -1.46 29.18 12.66
CA GLU A 140 -2.64 30.00 12.43
C GLU A 140 -2.69 31.20 13.39
N ILE A 141 -2.38 30.98 14.67
CA ILE A 141 -2.28 32.05 15.66
C ILE A 141 -1.25 33.09 15.22
N LYS A 142 -0.05 32.68 14.81
CA LYS A 142 1.00 33.61 14.32
C LYS A 142 0.56 34.39 13.09
N ASN A 143 -0.14 33.74 12.16
CA ASN A 143 -0.67 34.40 10.97
C ASN A 143 -1.75 35.43 11.34
N LEU A 144 -2.60 35.14 12.33
CA LEU A 144 -3.61 36.09 12.82
C LEU A 144 -2.97 37.26 13.57
N GLU A 145 -1.98 36.99 14.43
CA GLU A 145 -1.24 38.02 15.17
C GLU A 145 -0.56 39.02 14.21
N THR A 146 0.15 38.53 13.20
CA THR A 146 0.75 39.38 12.16
C THR A 146 -0.31 40.13 11.34
N GLY A 147 -1.46 39.51 11.06
CA GLY A 147 -2.59 40.17 10.42
C GLY A 147 -3.17 41.33 11.24
N ILE A 148 -3.29 41.15 12.56
CA ILE A 148 -3.72 42.20 13.50
C ILE A 148 -2.72 43.36 13.50
N GLU A 149 -1.43 43.07 13.62
CA GLU A 149 -0.38 44.11 13.62
C GLU A 149 -0.41 44.98 12.35
N VAL A 150 -0.58 44.35 11.18
CA VAL A 150 -0.70 45.07 9.90
C VAL A 150 -1.97 45.92 9.87
N ALA A 151 -3.10 45.39 10.36
CA ALA A 151 -4.37 46.12 10.42
C ALA A 151 -4.27 47.33 11.37
N GLU A 152 -3.68 47.17 12.55
CA GLU A 152 -3.46 48.27 13.50
C GLU A 152 -2.60 49.38 12.89
N LYS A 153 -1.52 49.02 12.20
CA LYS A 153 -0.67 49.99 11.50
C LYS A 153 -1.43 50.73 10.40
N ALA A 154 -2.24 50.02 9.61
CA ALA A 154 -3.06 50.63 8.56
C ALA A 154 -4.12 51.58 9.13
N ILE A 155 -4.76 51.21 10.26
CA ILE A 155 -5.70 52.07 10.99
C ILE A 155 -4.98 53.31 11.50
N SER A 156 -3.82 53.16 12.15
CA SER A 156 -3.02 54.28 12.66
C SER A 156 -2.59 55.26 11.56
N ASP A 157 -2.07 54.74 10.43
CA ASP A 157 -1.68 55.56 9.28
C ASP A 157 -2.90 56.26 8.66
N GLY A 158 -4.03 55.56 8.55
CA GLY A 158 -5.31 56.09 8.08
C GLY A 158 -5.80 57.25 8.95
N SER A 159 -5.87 57.05 10.27
CA SER A 159 -6.24 58.08 11.25
C SER A 159 -5.33 59.29 11.17
N SER A 160 -4.01 59.09 11.11
CA SER A 160 -3.02 60.16 11.00
C SER A 160 -3.14 60.97 9.71
N ARG A 161 -3.56 60.33 8.61
CA ARG A 161 -3.84 61.02 7.33
C ARG A 161 -5.14 61.81 7.41
N LEU A 162 -6.17 61.24 8.03
CA LEU A 162 -7.46 61.89 8.22
C LEU A 162 -7.31 63.17 9.05
N GLU A 163 -6.62 63.10 10.19
CA GLU A 163 -6.34 64.25 11.05
C GLU A 163 -5.60 65.37 10.30
N ARG A 164 -4.59 65.01 9.50
CA ARG A 164 -3.87 65.98 8.65
C ARG A 164 -4.77 66.64 7.60
N HIS A 165 -5.72 65.90 7.04
CA HIS A 165 -6.69 66.46 6.10
C HIS A 165 -7.69 67.39 6.80
N LEU A 166 -8.22 66.98 7.97
CA LEU A 166 -9.11 67.79 8.79
C LEU A 166 -8.46 69.11 9.24
N ALA A 167 -7.16 69.08 9.56
CA ALA A 167 -6.40 70.27 9.93
C ALA A 167 -6.18 71.26 8.77
N LYS A 168 -6.08 70.76 7.53
CA LYS A 168 -5.90 71.59 6.32
C LYS A 168 -7.20 72.12 5.76
N THR A 169 -8.27 71.37 5.91
CA THR A 169 -9.60 71.69 5.38
C THR A 169 -10.61 71.54 6.51
N PRO A 170 -10.86 72.60 7.30
CA PRO A 170 -11.85 72.53 8.38
C PRO A 170 -13.23 72.27 7.78
N LEU A 171 -13.99 71.36 8.38
CA LEU A 171 -15.31 71.02 7.87
C LEU A 171 -16.29 72.19 8.07
N ASP A 172 -17.12 72.38 7.05
CA ASP A 172 -18.19 73.37 7.08
C ASP A 172 -19.37 72.82 7.91
N PRO A 173 -19.71 73.44 9.05
CA PRO A 173 -20.70 72.92 10.00
C PRO A 173 -22.11 72.84 9.41
N VAL A 174 -22.44 73.70 8.43
CA VAL A 174 -23.77 73.73 7.80
C VAL A 174 -23.98 72.51 6.90
N LYS A 175 -22.95 72.14 6.14
CA LYS A 175 -22.97 70.94 5.29
C LYS A 175 -23.01 69.66 6.12
N LEU A 176 -22.24 69.62 7.21
CA LEU A 176 -22.25 68.50 8.17
C LEU A 176 -23.62 68.26 8.78
N GLN A 177 -24.33 69.31 9.18
CA GLN A 177 -25.69 69.19 9.73
C GLN A 177 -26.68 68.71 8.67
N ALA A 178 -26.57 69.17 7.42
CA ALA A 178 -27.41 68.71 6.32
C ALA A 178 -27.17 67.22 5.99
N ASP A 179 -25.91 66.80 5.90
CA ASP A 179 -25.55 65.40 5.60
C ASP A 179 -25.95 64.46 6.76
N ASN A 180 -25.79 64.87 8.02
CA ASN A 180 -26.25 64.09 9.18
C ASN A 180 -27.78 63.96 9.23
N ALA A 181 -28.51 65.02 8.87
CA ALA A 181 -29.97 64.97 8.78
C ALA A 181 -30.43 64.00 7.68
N LEU A 182 -29.70 63.94 6.56
CA LEU A 182 -29.96 63.00 5.46
C LEU A 182 -29.75 61.54 5.90
N ILE A 183 -28.63 61.25 6.58
CA ILE A 183 -28.32 59.91 7.11
C ILE A 183 -29.36 59.46 8.15
N GLN A 184 -29.80 60.37 9.03
CA GLN A 184 -30.84 60.08 10.02
C GLN A 184 -32.20 59.79 9.37
N MET A 185 -32.50 60.37 8.19
CA MET A 185 -33.71 60.07 7.43
C MET A 185 -33.64 58.75 6.65
N GLU A 186 -32.46 58.30 6.23
CA GLU A 186 -32.29 57.01 5.51
C GLU A 186 -32.25 55.77 6.42
N VAL A 187 -32.05 55.95 7.74
CA VAL A 187 -31.94 54.85 8.72
C VAL A 187 -33.28 54.56 9.43
N GLN A 188 -34.36 55.30 9.13
CA GLN A 188 -35.74 55.01 9.55
C GLN A 188 -36.49 54.19 8.48
#